data_AF-A0A377M815-F1
#
_entry.id   AF-A0A377M815-F1
#
_cell.length_a   1.000
_cell.length_b   1.000
_cell.length_c   1.000
_cell.angle_alpha   90.00
_cell.angle_beta   90.00
_cell.angle_gamma   90.00
#
_symmetry.space_group_name_H-M   'P 1'
#
loop_
_entity.id
_entity.type
_entity.pdbx_description
1 polymer ?
#
loop_
_entity_poly.entity_id
_entity_poly.type
_entity_poly.pdbx_seq_one_letter_code
_entity_poly.pdbx_strand_id
1 'polypeptide(L)'
;MTEDNFNQVVDHFLVMRSSLEPQACLLAATLGTAEQKAQLNTLMEEMVFLKKHFNRERWVEVDMAWHEHIYMMSANPFLTSFASLFHSVYHTYFTSITQDEVVKLDLHQAIVDAIQESDGQRALSACQALLAAPTHQQVNK
;
A
#
# COMPACT_ATOMS: atom_id res chain seq x y z
N MET A 1 19.51 -1.45 13.13
CA MET A 1 19.98 -1.09 11.77
C MET A 1 20.78 0.19 11.89
N THR A 2 21.92 0.30 11.20
CA THR A 2 22.57 1.60 10.96
C THR A 2 21.79 2.34 9.85
N GLU A 3 21.92 3.66 9.73
CA GLU A 3 21.27 4.43 8.65
C GLU A 3 21.69 3.92 7.25
N ASP A 4 22.96 3.59 7.05
CA ASP A 4 23.46 3.06 5.77
C ASP A 4 22.84 1.70 5.41
N ASN A 5 22.63 0.82 6.39
CA ASN A 5 21.99 -0.47 6.16
C ASN A 5 20.49 -0.30 5.89
N PHE A 6 19.86 0.74 6.44
CA PHE A 6 18.43 0.99 6.24
C PHE A 6 18.13 1.37 4.78
N ASN A 7 18.90 2.29 4.20
CA ASN A 7 18.68 2.71 2.81
C ASN A 7 18.80 1.55 1.82
N GLN A 8 19.82 0.68 1.99
CA GLN A 8 19.98 -0.50 1.14
C GLN A 8 18.81 -1.50 1.28
N VAL A 9 18.32 -1.71 2.51
CA VAL A 9 17.15 -2.57 2.75
C VAL A 9 15.90 -1.98 2.10
N VAL A 10 15.70 -0.66 2.19
CA VAL A 10 14.58 0.04 1.54
C VAL A 10 14.66 -0.09 0.02
N ASP A 11 15.83 0.06 -0.59
CA ASP A 11 15.99 -0.08 -2.05
C ASP A 11 15.59 -1.49 -2.51
N HIS A 12 16.05 -2.54 -1.83
CA HIS A 12 15.66 -3.91 -2.13
C HIS A 12 14.17 -4.15 -1.91
N PHE A 13 13.62 -3.58 -0.84
CA PHE A 13 12.20 -3.66 -0.52
C PHE A 13 11.32 -2.99 -1.59
N LEU A 14 11.71 -1.82 -2.11
CA LEU A 14 10.99 -1.11 -3.17
C LEU A 14 11.00 -1.88 -4.51
N VAL A 15 12.11 -2.53 -4.85
CA VAL A 15 12.17 -3.43 -6.02
C VAL A 15 11.19 -4.59 -5.86
N MET A 16 11.17 -5.20 -4.67
CA MET A 16 10.26 -6.30 -4.37
C MET A 16 8.79 -5.85 -4.44
N ARG A 17 8.44 -4.73 -3.80
CA ARG A 17 7.09 -4.14 -3.86
C ARG A 17 6.64 -3.89 -5.29
N SER A 18 7.48 -3.25 -6.10
CA SER A 18 7.21 -2.98 -7.51
C SER A 18 6.98 -4.24 -8.36
N SER A 19 7.55 -5.38 -7.93
CA SER A 19 7.41 -6.66 -8.63
C SER A 19 6.14 -7.43 -8.22
N LEU A 20 5.67 -7.28 -6.98
CA LEU A 20 4.63 -8.14 -6.40
C LEU A 20 3.30 -7.43 -6.17
N GLU A 21 3.34 -6.19 -5.69
CA GLU A 21 2.15 -5.44 -5.27
C GLU A 21 1.16 -5.17 -6.43
N PRO A 22 1.61 -4.82 -7.65
CA PRO A 22 0.69 -4.68 -8.78
C PRO A 22 -0.04 -5.97 -9.14
N GLN A 23 0.63 -7.12 -9.01
CA GLN A 23 0.03 -8.43 -9.25
C GLN A 23 -0.98 -8.78 -8.14
N ALA A 24 -0.70 -8.42 -6.88
CA ALA A 24 -1.66 -8.56 -5.79
C ALA A 24 -2.91 -7.71 -6.05
N CYS A 25 -2.77 -6.47 -6.55
CA CYS A 25 -3.90 -5.62 -6.90
C CYS A 25 -4.78 -6.21 -8.03
N LEU A 26 -4.15 -6.76 -9.08
CA LEU A 26 -4.86 -7.46 -10.15
C LEU A 26 -5.69 -8.61 -9.59
N LEU A 27 -5.07 -9.46 -8.78
CA LEU A 27 -5.72 -10.62 -8.17
C LEU A 27 -6.81 -10.19 -7.19
N ALA A 28 -6.60 -9.14 -6.40
CA ALA A 28 -7.60 -8.59 -5.49
C ALA A 28 -8.86 -8.12 -6.22
N ALA A 29 -8.72 -7.46 -7.37
CA ALA A 29 -9.85 -7.08 -8.21
C ALA A 29 -10.59 -8.28 -8.80
N THR A 30 -9.86 -9.35 -9.12
CA THR A 30 -10.37 -10.52 -9.84
C THR A 30 -10.99 -11.57 -8.91
N LEU A 31 -10.44 -11.73 -7.70
CA LEU A 31 -10.74 -12.82 -6.77
C LEU A 31 -11.35 -12.34 -5.45
N GLY A 32 -11.24 -11.04 -5.13
CA GLY A 32 -11.70 -10.48 -3.87
C GLY A 32 -13.21 -10.63 -3.65
N THR A 33 -13.60 -11.09 -2.47
CA THR A 33 -15.03 -11.25 -2.11
C THR A 33 -15.68 -9.89 -1.84
N ALA A 34 -17.02 -9.87 -1.81
CA ALA A 34 -17.77 -8.66 -1.49
C ALA A 34 -17.42 -8.11 -0.09
N GLU A 35 -17.22 -9.00 0.89
CA GLU A 35 -16.83 -8.66 2.26
C GLU A 35 -15.44 -8.05 2.29
N GLN A 36 -14.49 -8.62 1.55
CA GLN A 36 -13.15 -8.06 1.45
C GLN A 36 -13.14 -6.70 0.77
N LYS A 37 -13.91 -6.53 -0.32
CA LYS A 37 -14.08 -5.25 -0.99
C LYS A 37 -14.71 -4.19 -0.07
N ALA A 38 -15.68 -4.57 0.75
CA ALA A 38 -16.26 -3.67 1.76
C ALA A 38 -15.22 -3.27 2.81
N GLN A 39 -14.43 -4.22 3.32
CA GLN A 39 -13.36 -3.92 4.27
C GLN A 39 -12.29 -2.99 3.69
N LEU A 40 -11.95 -3.16 2.41
CA LEU A 40 -11.01 -2.27 1.72
C LEU A 40 -11.55 -0.83 1.64
N ASN A 41 -12.85 -0.66 1.39
CA ASN A 41 -13.50 0.66 1.42
C ASN A 41 -13.46 1.28 2.81
N THR A 42 -13.73 0.50 3.87
CA THR A 42 -13.66 0.99 5.26
C THR A 42 -12.28 1.56 5.59
N LEU A 43 -11.20 0.87 5.16
CA LEU A 43 -9.82 1.34 5.36
C LEU A 43 -9.56 2.64 4.56
N MET A 44 -10.05 2.70 3.32
CA MET A 44 -9.94 3.90 2.47
C MET A 44 -10.69 5.11 3.06
N GLU A 45 -11.88 4.90 3.61
CA GLU A 45 -12.65 5.94 4.30
C GLU A 45 -11.89 6.47 5.53
N GLU A 46 -11.23 5.60 6.27
CA GLU A 46 -10.40 6.00 7.40
C GLU A 46 -9.16 6.81 6.95
N MET A 47 -8.49 6.42 5.87
CA MET A 47 -7.43 7.23 5.26
C MET A 47 -7.93 8.63 4.87
N VAL A 48 -9.12 8.73 4.27
CA VAL A 48 -9.76 10.01 3.91
C VAL A 48 -10.06 10.85 5.15
N PHE A 49 -10.51 10.22 6.24
CA PHE A 49 -10.73 10.90 7.52
C PHE A 49 -9.42 11.45 8.10
N LEU A 50 -8.35 10.65 8.10
CA LEU A 50 -7.03 11.04 8.61
C LEU A 50 -6.40 12.17 7.80
N LYS A 51 -6.76 12.37 6.52
CA LYS A 51 -6.36 13.56 5.75
C LYS A 51 -6.84 14.87 6.39
N LYS A 52 -7.99 14.87 7.08
CA LYS A 52 -8.57 16.05 7.74
C LYS A 52 -8.14 16.16 9.20
N HIS A 53 -7.92 15.02 9.85
CA HIS A 53 -7.58 14.90 11.26
C HIS A 53 -6.30 14.08 11.43
N PHE A 54 -5.20 14.63 10.91
CA PHE A 54 -3.97 13.86 10.77
C PHE A 54 -3.44 13.38 12.12
N ASN A 55 -3.31 12.06 12.21
CA ASN A 55 -2.60 11.38 13.27
C ASN A 55 -1.62 10.44 12.58
N ARG A 56 -0.32 10.71 12.75
CA ARG A 56 0.75 10.00 12.04
C ARG A 56 0.80 8.52 12.38
N GLU A 57 0.71 8.17 13.66
CA GLU A 57 0.74 6.77 14.10
C GLU A 57 -0.46 6.01 13.52
N ARG A 58 -1.66 6.60 13.62
CA ARG A 58 -2.86 5.99 13.08
C ARG A 58 -2.84 5.89 11.56
N TRP A 59 -2.26 6.87 10.86
CA TRP A 59 -2.07 6.80 9.41
C TRP A 59 -1.20 5.61 9.02
N VAL A 60 -0.04 5.44 9.67
CA VAL A 60 0.86 4.30 9.39
C VAL A 60 0.14 2.97 9.62
N GLU A 61 -0.61 2.83 10.72
CA GLU A 61 -1.40 1.62 10.99
C GLU A 61 -2.43 1.32 9.90
N VAL A 62 -3.19 2.32 9.48
CA VAL A 62 -4.26 2.16 8.48
C VAL A 62 -3.67 1.91 7.09
N ASP A 63 -2.58 2.58 6.74
CA ASP A 63 -1.87 2.38 5.47
C ASP A 63 -1.30 0.96 5.36
N MET A 64 -0.67 0.48 6.44
CA MET A 64 -0.24 -0.92 6.52
C MET A 64 -1.42 -1.89 6.38
N ALA A 65 -2.48 -1.70 7.16
CA ALA A 65 -3.65 -2.58 7.10
C ALA A 65 -4.28 -2.61 5.70
N TRP A 66 -4.28 -1.48 4.99
CA TRP A 66 -4.75 -1.38 3.60
C TRP A 66 -3.90 -2.22 2.64
N HIS A 67 -2.58 -2.09 2.70
CA HIS A 67 -1.66 -2.87 1.88
C HIS A 67 -1.74 -4.38 2.18
N GLU A 68 -1.76 -4.75 3.45
CA GLU A 68 -1.88 -6.15 3.88
C GLU A 68 -3.19 -6.79 3.41
N HIS A 69 -4.29 -6.04 3.50
CA HIS A 69 -5.59 -6.52 3.06
C HIS A 69 -5.63 -6.81 1.56
N ILE A 70 -4.96 -6.00 0.72
CA ILE A 70 -4.82 -6.30 -0.72
C ILE A 70 -4.05 -7.60 -0.96
N TYR A 71 -2.98 -7.86 -0.22
CA TYR A 71 -2.26 -9.14 -0.31
C TYR A 71 -3.13 -10.33 0.11
N MET A 72 -4.00 -10.16 1.11
CA MET A 72 -4.98 -11.18 1.51
C MET A 72 -6.04 -11.40 0.42
N MET A 73 -6.52 -10.32 -0.21
CA MET A 73 -7.49 -10.37 -1.32
C MET A 73 -6.95 -11.07 -2.56
N SER A 74 -5.63 -11.17 -2.73
CA SER A 74 -5.02 -11.87 -3.86
C SER A 74 -5.31 -13.38 -3.91
N ALA A 75 -5.81 -13.96 -2.81
CA ALA A 75 -6.06 -15.39 -2.64
C ALA A 75 -4.86 -16.29 -2.99
N ASN A 76 -3.65 -15.73 -2.95
CA ASN A 76 -2.39 -16.44 -3.20
C ASN A 76 -1.61 -16.54 -1.87
N PRO A 77 -1.45 -17.74 -1.29
CA PRO A 77 -0.78 -17.90 -0.01
C PRO A 77 0.64 -17.33 0.04
N PHE A 78 1.40 -17.39 -1.06
CA PHE A 78 2.74 -16.80 -1.11
C PHE A 78 2.69 -15.27 -1.08
N LEU A 79 1.74 -14.66 -1.79
CA LEU A 79 1.53 -13.21 -1.74
C LEU A 79 1.06 -12.76 -0.35
N THR A 80 0.16 -13.52 0.28
CA THR A 80 -0.28 -13.25 1.65
C THR A 80 0.87 -13.36 2.66
N SER A 81 1.76 -14.33 2.52
CA SER A 81 2.94 -14.47 3.40
C SER A 81 3.90 -13.27 3.30
N PHE A 82 3.91 -12.51 2.21
CA PHE A 82 4.75 -11.32 2.11
C PHE A 82 4.28 -10.17 3.00
N ALA A 83 2.96 -10.01 3.16
CA ALA A 83 2.40 -9.02 4.09
C ALA A 83 2.93 -9.22 5.52
N SER A 84 2.93 -10.46 6.01
CA SER A 84 3.42 -10.78 7.35
C SER A 84 4.94 -10.79 7.47
N LEU A 85 5.66 -11.34 6.48
CA LEU A 85 7.12 -11.43 6.52
C LEU A 85 7.79 -10.05 6.56
N PHE A 86 7.24 -9.08 5.83
CA PHE A 86 7.82 -7.75 5.70
C PHE A 86 7.13 -6.69 6.57
N HIS A 87 6.24 -7.08 7.49
CA HIS A 87 5.50 -6.16 8.34
C HIS A 87 6.39 -5.11 9.04
N SER A 88 7.52 -5.53 9.64
CA SER A 88 8.45 -4.61 10.31
C SER A 88 9.18 -3.67 9.35
N VAL A 89 9.47 -4.12 8.12
CA VAL A 89 10.09 -3.31 7.06
C VAL A 89 9.07 -2.30 6.53
N TYR A 90 7.83 -2.74 6.29
CA TYR A 90 6.68 -1.88 5.95
C TYR A 90 6.48 -0.77 6.99
N HIS A 91 6.40 -1.14 8.27
CA HIS A 91 6.24 -0.18 9.36
C HIS A 91 7.36 0.86 9.38
N THR A 92 8.63 0.40 9.30
CA THR A 92 9.78 1.30 9.33
C THR A 92 9.80 2.22 8.10
N TYR A 93 9.49 1.68 6.92
CA TYR A 93 9.41 2.45 5.68
C TYR A 93 8.29 3.48 5.71
N PHE A 94 7.05 3.10 6.05
CA PHE A 94 5.94 4.04 6.11
C PHE A 94 6.13 5.10 7.19
N THR A 95 6.70 4.73 8.33
CA THR A 95 7.10 5.70 9.34
C THR A 95 8.13 6.71 8.80
N SER A 96 9.11 6.26 8.00
CA SER A 96 10.17 7.14 7.49
C SER A 96 9.70 8.09 6.38
N ILE A 97 8.73 7.68 5.56
CA ILE A 97 8.19 8.51 4.47
C ILE A 97 7.01 9.38 4.90
N THR A 98 6.30 9.00 5.96
CA THR A 98 5.20 9.77 6.52
C THR A 98 5.75 10.83 7.46
N GLN A 99 5.74 12.08 7.01
CA GLN A 99 6.06 13.26 7.82
C GLN A 99 4.77 13.75 8.50
N ASP A 100 4.31 14.96 8.17
CA ASP A 100 3.15 15.61 8.78
C ASP A 100 1.89 15.58 7.88
N GLU A 101 1.90 14.80 6.80
CA GLU A 101 0.78 14.70 5.87
C GLU A 101 0.52 13.27 5.36
N VAL A 102 -0.70 13.07 4.85
CA VAL A 102 -1.09 11.83 4.19
C VAL A 102 -0.39 11.70 2.83
N VAL A 103 0.03 10.49 2.49
CA VAL A 103 0.81 10.26 1.28
C VAL A 103 -0.09 9.67 0.20
N LYS A 104 -0.15 10.34 -0.96
CA LYS A 104 -0.70 9.79 -2.23
C LYS A 104 -2.14 9.24 -2.14
N LEU A 105 -3.02 9.89 -1.37
CA LEU A 105 -4.41 9.41 -1.15
C LEU A 105 -5.19 9.14 -2.45
N ASP A 106 -5.04 10.01 -3.45
CA ASP A 106 -5.77 9.87 -4.73
C ASP A 106 -5.31 8.62 -5.51
N LEU A 107 -4.05 8.20 -5.36
CA LEU A 107 -3.51 6.99 -5.98
C LEU A 107 -4.00 5.72 -5.24
N HIS A 108 -4.19 5.79 -3.92
CA HIS A 108 -4.85 4.71 -3.17
C HIS A 108 -6.30 4.55 -3.62
N GLN A 109 -7.05 5.65 -3.72
CA GLN A 109 -8.44 5.61 -4.18
C GLN A 109 -8.59 5.01 -5.57
N ALA A 110 -7.68 5.34 -6.51
CA ALA A 110 -7.71 4.77 -7.86
C ALA A 110 -7.59 3.25 -7.89
N ILE A 111 -6.84 2.65 -6.94
CA ILE A 111 -6.71 1.20 -6.80
C ILE A 111 -8.00 0.61 -6.22
N VAL A 112 -8.56 1.25 -5.18
CA VAL A 112 -9.84 0.84 -4.58
C VAL A 112 -10.94 0.83 -5.64
N ASP A 113 -11.10 1.91 -6.40
CA ASP A 113 -12.11 2.03 -7.45
C ASP A 113 -12.01 0.88 -8.47
N ALA A 114 -10.80 0.59 -8.94
CA ALA A 114 -10.55 -0.49 -9.89
C ALA A 114 -10.88 -1.88 -9.30
N ILE A 115 -10.55 -2.11 -8.02
CA ILE A 115 -10.89 -3.35 -7.32
C ILE A 115 -12.41 -3.48 -7.13
N GLN A 116 -13.12 -2.40 -6.80
CA GLN A 116 -14.58 -2.40 -6.66
C GLN A 116 -15.26 -2.77 -7.98
N GLU A 117 -14.80 -2.20 -9.08
CA GLU A 117 -15.28 -2.47 -10.43
C GLU A 117 -14.88 -3.86 -10.97
N SER A 118 -14.04 -4.60 -10.23
CA SER A 118 -13.46 -5.88 -10.66
C SER A 118 -12.59 -5.76 -11.92
N ASP A 119 -11.99 -4.59 -12.17
CA ASP A 119 -11.09 -4.35 -13.28
C ASP A 119 -9.63 -4.59 -12.84
N GLY A 120 -9.17 -5.84 -13.03
CA GLY A 120 -7.83 -6.26 -12.64
C GLY A 120 -6.71 -5.53 -13.38
N GLN A 121 -6.91 -5.18 -14.66
CA GLN A 121 -5.87 -4.48 -15.43
C GLN A 121 -5.74 -3.02 -14.99
N ARG A 122 -6.87 -2.37 -14.71
CA ARG A 122 -6.90 -1.03 -14.13
C ARG A 122 -6.29 -1.02 -12.73
N ALA A 123 -6.57 -2.02 -11.89
CA ALA A 123 -6.00 -2.14 -10.55
C ALA A 123 -4.47 -2.31 -10.59
N LEU A 124 -3.97 -3.15 -11.50
CA LEU A 124 -2.53 -3.31 -11.75
C LEU A 124 -1.88 -1.99 -12.14
N SER A 125 -2.47 -1.29 -13.11
CA SER A 125 -1.92 -0.03 -13.66
C SER A 125 -1.94 1.09 -12.61
N ALA A 126 -3.00 1.17 -11.80
CA ALA A 126 -3.10 2.12 -10.70
C ALA A 126 -2.05 1.86 -9.61
N CYS A 127 -1.79 0.60 -9.28
CA CYS A 127 -0.72 0.23 -8.34
C CYS A 127 0.67 0.61 -8.87
N GLN A 128 0.93 0.39 -10.16
CA GLN A 128 2.18 0.85 -10.78
C GLN A 128 2.35 2.36 -10.68
N ALA A 129 1.27 3.12 -10.88
CA ALA A 129 1.29 4.58 -10.73
C ALA A 129 1.58 5.02 -9.28
N LEU A 130 0.98 4.35 -8.28
CA LEU A 130 1.26 4.60 -6.86
C LEU A 130 2.75 4.44 -6.52
N LEU A 131 3.35 3.35 -7.02
CA LEU A 131 4.74 3.00 -6.74
C LEU A 131 5.75 3.86 -7.52
N ALA A 132 5.39 4.32 -8.73
CA ALA A 132 6.22 5.20 -9.54
C ALA A 132 6.18 6.66 -9.08
N ALA A 133 5.14 7.08 -8.35
CA ALA A 133 5.03 8.45 -7.85
C ALA A 133 6.19 8.77 -6.87
N PRO A 134 6.80 9.96 -6.95
CA PRO A 134 7.89 10.34 -6.05
C PRO A 134 7.41 10.37 -4.59
N THR A 135 8.28 9.98 -3.66
CA THR A 135 8.09 10.19 -2.22
C THR A 135 8.66 11.54 -1.81
N HIS A 136 8.19 12.14 -0.71
CA HIS A 136 8.71 13.42 -0.20
C HIS A 136 10.23 13.44 -0.01
N GLN A 137 10.85 12.28 0.24
CA GLN A 137 12.32 12.15 0.34
C GLN A 137 13.06 12.32 -1.00
N GLN A 138 12.43 12.08 -2.15
CA GLN A 138 13.03 12.27 -3.48
C GLN A 138 12.92 13.71 -3.99
N VAL A 139 12.03 14.52 -3.43
CA VAL A 139 11.83 15.93 -3.83
C VAL A 139 12.91 16.84 -3.22
N ASN A 140 13.61 16.37 -2.18
CA ASN A 140 14.62 17.12 -1.42
C ASN A 140 16.07 16.65 -1.68
N LYS A 141 16.33 15.91 -2.76
CA LYS A 141 17.68 15.64 -3.29
C LYS A 141 17.90 16.46 -4.55
#